data_AF-A0A927R230-F1
#
_entry.id   AF-A0A927R230-F1
#
_cell.length_a   1.000
_cell.length_b   1.000
_cell.length_c   1.000
_cell.angle_alpha   90.00
_cell.angle_beta   90.00
_cell.angle_gamma   90.00
#
_symmetry.space_group_name_H-M   'P 1'
#
loop_
_entity.id
_entity.type
_entity.pdbx_description
1 polymer ?
#
loop_
_entity_poly.entity_id
_entity_poly.type
_entity_poly.pdbx_seq_one_letter_code
_entity_poly.pdbx_strand_id
1 'polypeptide(L)' 'MNALYIEKIESFPDTTITLTTGTKYVVLDRADDVNSRIIEFYKAVQLLSNPHIRGEENEE' A
#
# COMPACT_ATOMS: atom_id res chain seq x y z
N MET A 1 1.33 3.59 -11.51
CA MET A 1 1.03 4.12 -10.17
C MET A 1 1.94 3.41 -9.17
N ASN A 2 2.61 4.13 -8.27
CA ASN A 2 3.50 3.54 -7.26
C ASN A 2 2.75 3.39 -5.94
N ALA A 3 2.76 2.20 -5.34
CA ALA A 3 2.05 1.92 -4.11
C ALA A 3 2.63 2.66 -2.88
N LEU A 4 3.92 3.01 -2.89
CA LEU A 4 4.57 3.78 -1.81
C LEU A 4 3.98 5.19 -1.63
N TYR A 5 3.32 5.71 -2.65
CA TYR A 5 2.72 7.05 -2.63
C TYR A 5 1.21 7.02 -2.43
N ILE A 6 0.61 5.84 -2.23
CA ILE A 6 -0.83 5.74 -1.99
C ILE A 6 -1.08 6.14 -0.53
N GLU A 7 -1.91 7.16 -0.35
CA GLU A 7 -2.34 7.63 0.97
C GLU A 7 -3.57 6.85 1.43
N LYS A 8 -4.59 6.72 0.57
CA LYS A 8 -5.82 5.98 0.89
C LYS A 8 -6.50 5.41 -0.33
N ILE A 9 -7.23 4.32 -0.10
CA ILE A 9 -8.16 3.70 -1.05
C ILE A 9 -9.56 3.79 -0.45
N GLU A 10 -10.48 4.34 -1.21
CA GLU A 10 -11.89 4.49 -0.84
C GLU A 10 -12.75 3.82 -1.92
N SER A 11 -13.89 3.27 -1.54
CA SER A 11 -14.81 2.62 -2.48
C SER A 11 -16.23 3.10 -2.20
N PHE A 12 -16.77 4.04 -2.98
CA PHE A 12 -18.22 4.35 -3.06
C PHE A 12 -18.50 5.50 -4.07
N PRO A 13 -19.24 5.30 -5.18
CA PRO A 13 -19.67 4.03 -5.79
C PRO A 13 -18.53 3.29 -6.51
N ASP A 14 -17.45 4.00 -6.85
CA ASP A 14 -16.27 3.50 -7.53
C ASP A 14 -15.05 3.48 -6.61
N THR A 15 -14.01 2.73 -6.99
CA THR A 15 -12.73 2.72 -6.27
C THR A 15 -11.94 3.99 -6.59
N THR A 16 -11.64 4.79 -5.57
CA THR A 16 -10.80 5.98 -5.67
C THR A 16 -9.49 5.78 -4.91
N ILE A 17 -8.37 6.08 -5.57
CA ILE A 17 -7.02 6.03 -5.00
C ILE A 17 -6.54 7.46 -4.85
N THR A 18 -6.25 7.87 -3.61
CA THR A 18 -5.64 9.17 -3.31
C THR A 18 -4.15 8.98 -3.07
N LEU A 19 -3.32 9.74 -3.79
CA LEU A 19 -1.88 9.79 -3.54
C LEU A 19 -1.53 10.78 -2.43
N THR A 20 -0.35 10.65 -1.85
CA THR A 20 0.21 11.58 -0.83
C THR A 20 0.34 13.02 -1.32
N THR A 21 0.25 13.25 -2.63
CA THR A 21 0.19 14.60 -3.24
C THR A 21 -1.22 15.19 -3.26
N GLY A 22 -2.23 14.45 -2.78
CA GLY A 22 -3.65 14.78 -2.89
C GLY A 22 -4.29 14.46 -4.25
N THR A 23 -3.52 13.95 -5.22
CA THR A 23 -4.06 13.56 -6.55
C THR A 23 -4.94 12.33 -6.43
N LYS A 24 -6.11 12.34 -7.07
CA LYS A 24 -7.11 11.25 -7.02
C LYS A 24 -7.25 10.55 -8.36
N TYR A 25 -7.33 9.23 -8.33
CA TYR A 25 -7.60 8.38 -9.49
C TYR A 25 -8.85 7.55 -9.22
N VAL A 26 -9.78 7.54 -10.17
CA VAL A 26 -10.89 6.57 -10.19
C VAL A 26 -10.47 5.39 -11.04
N VAL A 27 -10.59 4.19 -10.51
CA VAL A 27 -10.17 2.95 -11.19
C VAL A 27 -11.33 1.97 -11.32
N LEU A 28 -11.22 1.08 -12.30
CA LEU A 28 -12.22 0.05 -12.58
C LEU A 28 -12.08 -1.16 -11.65
N ASP A 29 -10.87 -1.41 -11.15
CA ASP A 29 -10.59 -2.51 -10.22
C ASP A 29 -11.32 -2.27 -8.88
N ARG A 30 -11.73 -3.36 -8.21
CA ARG A 30 -12.31 -3.28 -6.86
C ARG A 30 -11.21 -2.92 -5.85
N ALA A 31 -11.59 -2.25 -4.76
CA ALA A 31 -10.64 -1.90 -3.70
C ALA A 31 -9.85 -3.10 -3.17
N ASP A 32 -10.47 -4.29 -3.09
CA ASP A 32 -9.81 -5.53 -2.65
C ASP A 32 -8.71 -5.99 -3.62
N ASP A 33 -8.92 -5.87 -4.93
CA ASP A 33 -7.94 -6.19 -5.95
C ASP A 33 -6.74 -5.23 -5.89
N VAL A 34 -7.04 -3.93 -5.72
CA VAL A 34 -6.02 -2.90 -5.55
C VAL A 34 -5.20 -3.16 -4.28
N ASN A 35 -5.86 -3.47 -3.16
CA ASN A 35 -5.19 -3.80 -1.90
C ASN A 35 -4.28 -5.02 -2.03
N SER A 36 -4.73 -6.07 -2.72
CA SER A 36 -3.93 -7.28 -2.95
C SER A 36 -2.66 -6.96 -3.72
N ARG A 37 -2.75 -6.18 -4.80
CA ARG A 37 -1.59 -5.74 -5.60
C ARG A 37 -0.63 -4.86 -4.81
N ILE A 38 -1.12 -4.04 -3.88
CA ILE A 38 -0.28 -3.22 -2.99
C ILE A 38 0.51 -4.10 -2.03
N ILE A 39 -0.14 -5.09 -1.42
CA ILE A 39 0.54 -6.04 -0.53
C ILE A 39 1.61 -6.81 -1.29
N GLU A 40 1.32 -7.29 -2.50
CA GLU A 40 2.29 -7.96 -3.37
C GLU A 40 3.47 -7.05 -3.70
N PHE A 41 3.21 -5.79 -4.04
CA PHE A 41 4.26 -4.80 -4.29
C PHE A 41 5.17 -4.62 -3.07
N TYR A 42 4.62 -4.45 -1.86
CA TYR A 42 5.42 -4.28 -0.64
C TYR A 42 6.28 -5.51 -0.32
N LYS A 43 5.76 -6.72 -0.57
CA LYS A 43 6.54 -7.95 -0.47
C LYS A 43 7.64 -8.01 -1.51
N ALA A 44 7.34 -7.67 -2.76
CA ALA A 44 8.27 -7.73 -3.88
C ALA A 44 9.47 -6.78 -3.70
N VAL A 45 9.24 -5.60 -3.13
CA VAL A 45 10.31 -4.62 -2.84
C VAL A 45 10.94 -4.81 -1.45
N GLN A 46 10.60 -5.89 -0.75
CA GLN A 46 11.14 -6.23 0.58
C GLN A 46 11.04 -5.08 1.60
N LEU A 47 9.98 -4.27 1.49
CA LEU A 47 9.83 -3.03 2.27
C LEU A 47 9.91 -3.28 3.79
N LEU A 48 9.40 -4.43 4.23
CA LEU A 48 9.31 -4.82 5.64
C LEU A 48 10.32 -5.91 6.03
N SER A 49 11.22 -6.31 5.13
CA SER A 49 12.15 -7.42 5.37
C SER A 49 13.41 -7.03 6.13
N ASN A 50 13.58 -5.76 6.54
CA ASN A 50 14.74 -5.35 7.33
C ASN A 50 14.61 -5.85 8.77
N PRO A 51 15.43 -6.82 9.23
CA PRO A 51 15.35 -7.36 10.59
C PRO A 51 15.65 -6.31 11.67
N HIS A 52 16.30 -5.20 11.32
CA HIS A 52 16.54 -4.08 12.26
C HIS A 52 15.33 -3.17 12.49
N ILE A 53 14.27 -3.26 11.66
CA ILE A 53 13.02 -2.48 11.83
C ILE A 53 11.97 -3.30 12.57
N ARG A 54 12.05 -4.64 12.46
CA ARG A 54 11.30 -5.54 13.32
C ARG A 54 11.95 -5.41 14.69
N GLY A 55 11.31 -4.72 15.63
CA GLY A 55 11.80 -4.51 16.99
C GLY A 55 11.92 -5.83 17.75
N GLU A 56 12.86 -6.66 17.36
CA GLU A 56 13.45 -7.69 18.19
C GLU A 56 14.37 -6.93 19.14
N GLU A 57 13.79 -6.50 20.25
CA GLU A 57 14.57 -6.23 21.44
C GLU A 57 15.45 -7.47 21.66
N ASN A 58 16.76 -7.29 21.55
CA ASN A 58 17.71 -8.30 21.96
C ASN A 58 17.47 -8.55 23.46
N GLU A 59 16.74 -9.61 23.80
CA GLU A 59 16.84 -10.24 25.10
C GLU A 59 18.19 -10.98 25.13
N GLU A 60 19.25 -10.26 25.48
CA GLU A 60 20.44 -10.84 26.13
C GLU A 60 20.47 -10.45 27.61
#